data_AF-A0A2V7YL60-F1
#
_entry.id   AF-A0A2V7YL60-F1
#
_cell.length_a   1.000
_cell.length_b   1.000
_cell.length_c   1.000
_cell.angle_alpha   90.00
_cell.angle_beta   90.00
_cell.angle_gamma   90.00
#
_symmetry.space_group_name_H-M   'P 1'
#
loop_
_entity.id
_entity.type
_entity.pdbx_description
1 polymer ?
#
loop_
_entity_poly.entity_id
_entity_poly.type
_entity_poly.pdbx_seq_one_letter_code
_entity_poly.pdbx_strand_id
1 'polypeptide(L)'
;MSSRRKSAVLLSALLSLVPLGLAGAAETKTEIKGAAILDHPCGKVSVKQMGLIHAGKFDEANKLTTKEMQEQWKAMPAKDREMMTGMMKEMSKSEADFAKDIKASGTLTVEGDHATLTVKQEHKDANGSSTDTMTQNYVIDGNKCLISR
;
A
#
# COMPACT_ATOMS: atom_id res chain seq x y z
N MET A 1 61.45 -21.72 -18.61
CA MET A 1 61.50 -20.91 -17.37
C MET A 1 62.73 -20.03 -17.40
N SER A 2 62.58 -18.71 -17.51
CA SER A 2 63.41 -17.72 -16.81
C SER A 2 62.84 -16.33 -17.11
N SER A 3 62.54 -15.59 -16.04
CA SER A 3 61.53 -14.54 -15.96
C SER A 3 62.06 -13.13 -16.28
N ARG A 4 61.14 -12.30 -16.80
CA ARG A 4 61.27 -10.90 -17.23
C ARG A 4 61.43 -9.99 -15.99
N ARG A 5 62.46 -9.13 -15.91
CA ARG A 5 62.54 -7.70 -16.33
C ARG A 5 61.52 -6.73 -15.66
N LYS A 6 62.11 -5.75 -14.94
CA LYS A 6 61.74 -4.31 -14.76
C LYS A 6 60.69 -4.01 -13.67
N SER A 7 61.07 -3.37 -12.56
CA SER A 7 61.28 -1.91 -12.36
C SER A 7 60.00 -1.08 -12.47
N ALA A 8 59.60 -0.46 -11.35
CA ALA A 8 59.24 0.96 -11.20
C ALA A 8 58.28 1.12 -10.00
N VAL A 9 58.77 1.70 -8.89
CA VAL A 9 58.49 3.09 -8.47
C VAL A 9 57.06 3.26 -7.94
N LEU A 10 56.98 3.17 -6.62
CA LEU A 10 55.90 3.69 -5.77
C LEU A 10 56.01 5.21 -5.70
N LEU A 11 54.98 5.96 -6.10
CA LEU A 11 54.79 7.34 -5.67
C LEU A 11 53.32 7.75 -5.82
N SER A 12 52.68 7.90 -4.65
CA SER A 12 51.74 8.95 -4.21
C SER A 12 50.75 9.52 -5.23
N ALA A 13 49.46 9.58 -4.86
CA ALA A 13 48.87 10.82 -4.34
C ALA A 13 47.34 10.77 -4.12
N LEU A 14 46.93 11.58 -3.14
CA LEU A 14 45.68 12.36 -3.03
C LEU A 14 44.42 11.71 -2.47
N LEU A 15 44.22 12.04 -1.18
CA LEU A 15 42.93 12.38 -0.57
C LEU A 15 42.00 13.07 -1.57
N SER A 16 40.84 12.45 -1.81
CA SER A 16 39.65 13.16 -2.26
C SER A 16 38.65 13.13 -1.11
N LEU A 17 38.48 14.28 -0.46
CA LEU A 17 37.34 14.60 0.40
C LEU A 17 36.07 14.19 -0.34
N VAL A 18 35.27 13.30 0.26
CA VAL A 18 33.88 13.09 -0.13
C VAL A 18 33.08 14.19 0.56
N PRO A 19 32.48 15.16 -0.16
CA PRO A 19 31.55 16.07 0.46
C PRO A 19 30.29 15.28 0.82
N LEU A 20 29.88 15.41 2.09
CA LEU A 20 28.53 15.09 2.53
C LEU A 20 27.52 15.88 1.69
N GLY A 21 27.06 15.29 0.60
CA GLY A 21 25.80 15.65 -0.02
C GLY A 21 24.70 14.91 0.71
N LEU A 22 24.11 15.54 1.72
CA LEU A 22 22.78 15.19 2.22
C LEU A 22 21.80 15.48 1.06
N ALA A 23 21.76 14.60 0.08
CA ALA A 23 20.67 14.55 -0.86
C ALA A 23 19.45 14.23 0.00
N GLY A 24 18.55 15.19 0.18
CA GLY A 24 17.19 14.89 0.59
C GLY A 24 16.72 13.83 -0.39
N ALA A 25 16.60 12.59 0.09
CA ALA A 25 16.08 11.50 -0.72
C ALA A 25 14.67 11.94 -1.10
N ALA A 26 14.50 12.39 -2.33
CA ALA A 26 13.17 12.46 -2.91
C ALA A 26 12.63 11.04 -2.78
N GLU A 27 11.65 10.86 -1.90
CA GLU A 27 11.06 9.55 -1.66
C GLU A 27 10.60 9.03 -3.02
N THR A 28 11.24 7.96 -3.48
CA THR A 28 11.03 7.46 -4.83
C THR A 28 9.62 6.91 -4.93
N LYS A 29 8.72 7.71 -5.52
CA LYS A 29 7.37 7.29 -5.86
C LYS A 29 7.45 6.03 -6.71
N THR A 30 6.88 4.94 -6.20
CA THR A 30 6.83 3.64 -6.87
C THR A 30 5.39 3.28 -7.17
N GLU A 31 5.10 2.93 -8.42
CA GLU A 31 3.78 2.42 -8.81
C GLU A 31 3.82 0.91 -9.02
N ILE A 32 2.89 0.20 -8.39
CA ILE A 32 2.67 -1.25 -8.55
C ILE A 32 1.27 -1.43 -9.13
N LYS A 33 1.13 -2.23 -10.19
CA LYS A 33 -0.14 -2.40 -10.92
C LYS A 33 -0.58 -3.86 -10.97
N GLY A 34 -1.90 -4.05 -11.01
CA GLY A 34 -2.52 -5.36 -11.23
C GLY A 34 -2.12 -6.40 -10.19
N ALA A 35 -1.86 -7.63 -10.64
CA ALA A 35 -1.61 -8.78 -9.76
C ALA A 35 -0.44 -8.59 -8.78
N ALA A 36 0.60 -7.84 -9.15
CA ALA A 36 1.76 -7.59 -8.30
C ALA A 36 1.40 -6.84 -7.00
N ILE A 37 0.28 -6.11 -6.97
CA ILE A 37 -0.21 -5.44 -5.77
C ILE A 37 -0.52 -6.47 -4.66
N LEU A 38 -1.00 -7.67 -5.03
CA LEU A 38 -1.40 -8.69 -4.07
C LEU A 38 -0.22 -9.39 -3.39
N ASP A 39 1.00 -9.22 -3.91
CA ASP A 39 2.22 -9.67 -3.23
C ASP A 39 2.71 -8.64 -2.19
N HIS A 40 2.33 -7.37 -2.37
CA HIS A 40 2.66 -6.26 -1.48
C HIS A 40 1.87 -6.32 -0.16
N PRO A 41 2.47 -5.98 1.01
CA PRO A 41 1.77 -5.97 2.29
C PRO A 41 0.46 -5.17 2.28
N CYS A 42 0.44 -3.99 1.64
CA CYS A 42 -0.77 -3.17 1.54
C CYS A 42 -1.88 -3.83 0.70
N GLY A 43 -1.54 -4.51 -0.40
CA GLY A 43 -2.55 -5.22 -1.20
C GLY A 43 -3.16 -6.39 -0.45
N LYS A 44 -2.35 -7.15 0.31
CA LYS A 44 -2.83 -8.23 1.18
C LYS A 44 -3.76 -7.72 2.27
N VAL A 45 -3.38 -6.62 2.92
CA VAL A 45 -4.18 -5.97 3.97
C VAL A 45 -5.50 -5.44 3.41
N SER A 46 -5.49 -4.83 2.22
CA SER A 46 -6.67 -4.32 1.55
C SER A 46 -7.71 -5.41 1.29
N VAL A 47 -7.29 -6.52 0.67
CA VAL A 47 -8.16 -7.66 0.37
C VAL A 47 -8.73 -8.26 1.66
N LYS A 48 -7.88 -8.45 2.67
CA LYS A 48 -8.30 -9.01 3.96
C LYS A 48 -9.29 -8.10 4.69
N GLN A 49 -9.09 -6.79 4.69
CA GLN A 49 -10.02 -5.85 5.33
C GLN A 49 -11.38 -5.91 4.64
N MET A 50 -11.41 -5.85 3.31
CA MET A 50 -12.64 -5.94 2.52
C MET A 50 -13.39 -7.25 2.82
N GLY A 51 -12.68 -8.38 2.88
CA GLY A 51 -13.25 -9.68 3.24
C GLY A 51 -13.85 -9.73 4.64
N LEU A 52 -13.16 -9.15 5.63
CA LEU A 52 -13.66 -9.08 7.01
C LEU A 52 -14.90 -8.20 7.12
N ILE A 53 -14.93 -7.06 6.41
CA ILE A 53 -16.12 -6.20 6.32
C ILE A 53 -17.29 -6.97 5.71
N HIS A 54 -17.06 -7.65 4.60
CA HIS A 54 -18.07 -8.48 3.92
C HIS A 54 -18.61 -9.61 4.81
N ALA A 55 -17.74 -10.23 5.60
CA ALA A 55 -18.12 -11.23 6.59
C ALA A 55 -18.82 -10.65 7.83
N GLY A 56 -18.94 -9.32 7.97
CA GLY A 56 -19.51 -8.65 9.14
C GLY A 56 -18.57 -8.61 10.36
N LYS A 57 -17.28 -8.89 10.18
CA LYS A 57 -16.26 -8.96 11.23
C LYS A 57 -15.53 -7.63 11.40
N PHE A 58 -16.28 -6.57 11.71
CA PHE A 58 -15.77 -5.20 11.73
C PHE A 58 -14.68 -4.95 12.78
N ASP A 59 -14.78 -5.54 13.95
CA ASP A 59 -13.73 -5.40 14.98
C ASP A 59 -12.43 -6.10 14.57
N GLU A 60 -12.50 -7.16 13.76
CA GLU A 60 -11.32 -7.79 13.16
C GLU A 60 -10.75 -6.92 12.03
N ALA A 61 -11.62 -6.36 11.18
CA ALA A 61 -11.22 -5.45 10.10
C ALA A 61 -10.53 -4.19 10.65
N ASN A 62 -11.06 -3.64 11.75
CA ASN A 62 -10.52 -2.44 12.39
C ASN A 62 -9.12 -2.67 12.97
N LYS A 63 -8.72 -3.89 13.33
CA LYS A 63 -7.34 -4.18 13.77
C LYS A 63 -6.30 -3.98 12.66
N LEU A 64 -6.72 -3.87 11.40
CA LEU A 64 -5.87 -3.61 10.25
C LEU A 64 -5.68 -2.11 9.98
N THR A 65 -6.36 -1.24 10.72
CA THR A 65 -6.26 0.22 10.58
C THR A 65 -5.23 0.79 11.56
N THR A 66 -4.84 2.05 11.37
CA THR A 66 -3.98 2.77 12.31
C THR A 66 -4.61 2.88 13.71
N LYS A 67 -3.80 3.08 14.75
CA LYS A 67 -4.32 3.25 16.13
C LYS A 67 -5.34 4.38 16.23
N GLU A 68 -5.10 5.49 15.53
CA GLU A 68 -6.02 6.62 15.46
C GLU A 68 -7.41 6.19 14.95
N MET A 69 -7.48 5.46 13.83
CA MET A 69 -8.74 4.95 13.30
C MET A 69 -9.39 3.95 14.26
N GLN A 70 -8.60 3.11 14.93
CA GLN A 70 -9.11 2.18 15.94
C GLN A 70 -9.75 2.90 17.12
N GLU A 71 -9.16 3.99 17.58
CA GLU A 71 -9.67 4.83 18.66
C GLU A 71 -10.93 5.59 18.24
N GLN A 72 -10.94 6.15 17.03
CA GLN A 72 -12.13 6.78 16.45
C GLN A 72 -13.30 5.79 16.35
N TRP A 73 -13.05 4.56 15.92
CA TRP A 73 -14.05 3.49 15.92
C TRP A 73 -14.62 3.22 17.32
N LYS A 74 -13.75 3.11 18.33
CA LYS A 74 -14.17 2.86 19.71
C LYS A 74 -14.96 4.03 20.30
N ALA A 75 -14.58 5.26 19.96
CA ALA A 75 -15.24 6.48 20.41
C ALA A 75 -16.61 6.70 19.76
N MET A 76 -16.89 6.08 18.62
CA MET A 76 -18.17 6.20 17.91
C MET A 76 -19.32 5.59 18.73
N PRO A 77 -20.49 6.26 18.82
CA PRO A 77 -21.67 5.69 19.45
C PRO A 77 -22.07 4.34 18.83
N ALA A 78 -22.60 3.43 19.65
CA ALA A 78 -22.94 2.08 19.19
C ALA A 78 -23.93 2.07 18.02
N LYS A 79 -24.92 2.97 18.04
CA LYS A 79 -25.92 3.11 16.96
C LYS A 79 -25.30 3.56 15.63
N ASP A 80 -24.33 4.47 15.68
CA ASP A 80 -23.65 4.97 14.49
C ASP A 80 -22.71 3.91 13.91
N ARG A 81 -22.02 3.16 14.80
CA ARG A 81 -21.23 1.99 14.38
C ARG A 81 -22.11 0.96 13.68
N GLU A 82 -23.25 0.60 14.26
CA GLU A 82 -24.17 -0.38 13.67
C GLU A 82 -24.62 0.05 12.27
N MET A 83 -25.07 1.30 12.11
CA MET A 83 -25.46 1.85 10.82
C MET A 83 -24.31 1.82 9.80
N MET A 84 -23.12 2.29 10.19
CA MET A 84 -21.96 2.30 9.30
C MET A 84 -21.51 0.89 8.92
N THR A 85 -21.50 -0.07 9.87
CA THR A 85 -21.17 -1.47 9.57
C THR A 85 -22.16 -2.11 8.61
N GLY A 86 -23.46 -1.83 8.77
CA GLY A 86 -24.49 -2.34 7.87
C GLY A 86 -24.24 -1.88 6.45
N MET A 87 -24.06 -0.57 6.27
CA MET A 87 -23.79 0.03 4.96
C MET A 87 -22.47 -0.46 4.35
N MET A 88 -21.38 -0.50 5.14
CA MET A 88 -20.10 -1.00 4.65
C MET A 88 -20.17 -2.47 4.22
N LYS A 89 -20.89 -3.31 4.97
CA LYS A 89 -21.07 -4.72 4.62
C LYS A 89 -21.82 -4.86 3.30
N GLU A 90 -22.90 -4.10 3.12
CA GLU A 90 -23.72 -4.13 1.91
C GLU A 90 -22.94 -3.70 0.66
N MET A 91 -22.06 -2.70 0.79
CA MET A 91 -21.23 -2.21 -0.31
C MET A 91 -19.93 -3.01 -0.52
N SER A 92 -19.56 -3.87 0.44
CA SER A 92 -18.32 -4.62 0.37
C SER A 92 -18.38 -5.84 -0.54
N LYS A 93 -17.20 -6.26 -1.00
CA LYS A 93 -17.02 -7.45 -1.85
C LYS A 93 -16.32 -8.57 -1.08
N SER A 94 -16.45 -9.80 -1.57
CA SER A 94 -15.62 -10.90 -1.07
C SER A 94 -14.13 -10.63 -1.31
N GLU A 95 -13.24 -11.28 -0.56
CA GLU A 95 -11.79 -11.19 -0.79
C GLU A 95 -11.44 -11.55 -2.23
N ALA A 96 -12.05 -12.62 -2.76
CA ALA A 96 -11.78 -13.10 -4.09
C ALA A 96 -12.20 -12.11 -5.18
N ASP A 97 -13.36 -11.47 -5.02
CA ASP A 97 -13.87 -10.52 -6.01
C ASP A 97 -13.11 -9.20 -5.96
N PHE A 98 -12.80 -8.71 -4.76
CA PHE A 98 -11.98 -7.50 -4.65
C PHE A 98 -10.54 -7.73 -5.13
N ALA A 99 -9.97 -8.92 -4.91
CA ALA A 99 -8.68 -9.27 -5.51
C ALA A 99 -8.72 -9.33 -7.04
N LYS A 100 -9.85 -9.73 -7.66
CA LYS A 100 -10.03 -9.66 -9.12
C LYS A 100 -10.08 -8.21 -9.58
N ASP A 101 -10.79 -7.33 -8.87
CA ASP A 101 -10.83 -5.90 -9.20
C ASP A 101 -9.42 -5.28 -9.15
N ILE A 102 -8.66 -5.54 -8.09
CA ILE A 102 -7.26 -5.07 -7.97
C ILE A 102 -6.41 -5.58 -9.14
N LYS A 103 -6.54 -6.85 -9.52
CA LYS A 103 -5.82 -7.41 -10.67
C LYS A 103 -6.18 -6.71 -11.99
N ALA A 104 -7.46 -6.38 -12.17
CA ALA A 104 -7.97 -5.80 -13.41
C ALA A 104 -7.64 -4.31 -13.56
N SER A 105 -7.75 -3.54 -12.46
CA SER A 105 -7.74 -2.07 -12.53
C SER A 105 -7.05 -1.38 -11.35
N GLY A 106 -6.36 -2.14 -10.49
CA GLY A 106 -5.66 -1.62 -9.33
C GLY A 106 -4.34 -0.94 -9.67
N THR A 107 -4.07 0.17 -8.98
CA THR A 107 -2.76 0.84 -8.92
C THR A 107 -2.45 1.19 -7.48
N LEU A 108 -1.33 0.67 -6.96
CA LEU A 108 -0.79 1.04 -5.66
C LEU A 108 0.39 1.99 -5.87
N THR A 109 0.27 3.20 -5.35
CA THR A 109 1.35 4.18 -5.31
C THR A 109 1.99 4.14 -3.94
N VAL A 110 3.32 4.03 -3.86
CA VAL A 110 4.09 4.04 -2.62
C VAL A 110 5.04 5.24 -2.64
N GLU A 111 4.95 6.09 -1.62
CA GLU A 111 5.73 7.31 -1.42
C GLU A 111 6.21 7.32 0.02
N GLY A 112 7.48 6.94 0.24
CA GLY A 112 8.04 6.88 1.58
C GLY A 112 7.39 5.82 2.47
N ASP A 113 6.91 6.26 3.63
CA ASP A 113 6.10 5.48 4.57
C ASP A 113 4.59 5.56 4.27
N HIS A 114 4.19 6.11 3.14
CA HIS A 114 2.79 6.19 2.73
C HIS A 114 2.51 5.36 1.47
N ALA A 115 1.28 4.87 1.37
CA ALA A 115 0.79 4.29 0.13
C ALA A 115 -0.67 4.60 -0.12
N THR A 116 -1.06 4.60 -1.39
CA THR A 116 -2.44 4.79 -1.84
C THR A 116 -2.78 3.74 -2.88
N LEU A 117 -3.80 2.92 -2.59
CA LEU A 117 -4.39 2.00 -3.55
C LEU A 117 -5.59 2.66 -4.21
N THR A 118 -5.60 2.68 -5.54
CA THR A 118 -6.75 3.11 -6.34
C THR A 118 -7.23 1.93 -7.17
N VAL A 119 -8.54 1.65 -7.13
CA VAL A 119 -9.19 0.58 -7.90
C VAL A 119 -10.36 1.18 -8.67
N LYS A 120 -10.32 1.12 -10.01
CA LYS A 120 -11.43 1.57 -10.85
C LYS A 120 -12.45 0.45 -10.98
N GLN A 121 -13.70 0.73 -10.61
CA GLN A 121 -14.79 -0.22 -10.69
C GLN A 121 -15.74 0.22 -11.81
N GLU A 122 -15.85 -0.60 -12.85
CA GLU A 122 -16.87 -0.38 -13.87
C GLU A 122 -18.17 -1.05 -13.42
N HIS A 123 -19.23 -0.25 -13.35
CA HIS A 123 -20.59 -0.72 -13.17
C HIS A 123 -21.31 -0.59 -14.52
N LYS A 124 -21.80 -1.70 -15.04
CA LYS A 124 -22.66 -1.70 -16.23
C LYS A 124 -24.08 -2.00 -15.79
N ASP A 125 -24.99 -1.08 -16.07
CA ASP A 125 -26.42 -1.25 -15.87
C ASP A 125 -27.17 -1.05 -17.20
N ALA A 126 -28.50 -1.13 -17.14
CA ALA A 126 -29.36 -0.99 -18.32
C ALA A 126 -29.29 0.39 -18.99
N ASN A 127 -28.76 1.41 -18.30
CA ASN A 127 -28.68 2.80 -18.76
C ASN A 127 -27.27 3.18 -19.25
N GLY A 128 -26.25 2.35 -19.03
CA GLY A 128 -24.90 2.57 -19.54
C GLY A 128 -23.80 1.97 -18.66
N SER A 129 -22.57 2.40 -18.91
CA SER A 129 -21.43 2.08 -18.07
C SER A 129 -21.08 3.30 -17.21
N SER A 130 -21.06 3.15 -15.89
CA SER A 130 -20.47 4.11 -14.97
C SER A 130 -19.14 3.56 -14.44
N THR A 131 -18.22 4.45 -14.10
CA THR A 131 -16.94 4.09 -13.49
C THR A 131 -16.86 4.78 -12.14
N ASP A 132 -16.74 3.99 -11.08
CA ASP A 132 -16.41 4.46 -9.74
C ASP A 132 -14.91 4.22 -9.48
N THR A 133 -14.32 5.00 -8.60
CA THR A 133 -12.92 4.85 -8.20
C THR A 133 -12.84 4.75 -6.69
N MET A 134 -12.53 3.55 -6.21
CA MET A 134 -12.27 3.32 -4.80
C MET A 134 -10.82 3.67 -4.49
N THR A 135 -10.60 4.48 -3.45
CA THR A 135 -9.26 4.86 -2.98
C THR A 135 -9.09 4.45 -1.52
N GLN A 136 -7.94 3.85 -1.20
CA GLN A 136 -7.58 3.45 0.16
C GLN A 136 -6.16 3.91 0.47
N ASN A 137 -6.02 4.67 1.56
CA ASN A 137 -4.74 5.15 2.05
C ASN A 137 -4.14 4.21 3.09
N TYR A 138 -2.81 4.23 3.19
CA TYR A 138 -2.05 3.42 4.12
C TYR A 138 -0.84 4.18 4.68
N VAL A 139 -0.43 3.74 5.87
CA VAL A 139 0.89 3.99 6.46
C VAL A 139 1.67 2.66 6.50
N ILE A 140 2.93 2.71 6.10
CA ILE A 140 3.88 1.59 6.08
C ILE A 140 4.79 1.72 7.30
N ASP A 141 4.69 0.76 8.21
CA ASP A 141 5.52 0.65 9.41
C ASP A 141 6.37 -0.62 9.31
N GLY A 142 7.58 -0.47 8.77
CA GLY A 142 8.47 -1.57 8.41
C GLY A 142 7.81 -2.53 7.41
N ASN A 143 7.59 -3.78 7.80
CA ASN A 143 6.93 -4.79 6.96
C ASN A 143 5.40 -4.81 7.09
N LYS A 144 4.83 -3.90 7.90
CA LYS A 144 3.38 -3.81 8.10
C LYS A 144 2.83 -2.66 7.27
N CYS A 145 1.62 -2.86 6.76
CA CYS A 145 0.85 -1.81 6.14
C CYS A 145 -0.46 -1.69 6.89
N LEU A 146 -0.79 -0.49 7.34
CA LEU A 146 -2.00 -0.19 8.11
C LEU A 146 -2.87 0.75 7.31
N ILE A 147 -4.17 0.45 7.24
CA ILE A 147 -5.14 1.33 6.60
C ILE A 147 -5.22 2.63 7.39
N SER A 148 -5.08 3.75 6.69
CA SER A 148 -5.21 5.09 7.23
C SER A 148 -6.40 5.81 6.60
N ARG A 149 -6.72 6.97 7.20
CA ARG A 149 -7.60 7.96 6.57
C ARG A 149 -6.93 8.58 5.35
#